data_AF-A0A415VCW8-F1
#
_entry.id   AF-A0A415VCW8-F1
#
_cell.length_a   1.000
_cell.length_b   1.000
_cell.length_c   1.000
_cell.angle_alpha   90.00
_cell.angle_beta   90.00
_cell.angle_gamma   90.00
#
_symmetry.space_group_name_H-M   'P 1'
#
loop_
_entity.id
_entity.type
_entity.pdbx_description
1 polymer ?
#
loop_
_entity_poly.entity_id
_entity_poly.type
_entity_poly.pdbx_seq_one_letter_code
_entity_poly.pdbx_strand_id
1 'polypeptide(L)'
;MIMANDNNIQPVADDSQIVLYQPDDSIRLEVKLDQDTVWLTQAQMTELFRTTRNNITMHIRNIFKEKELDEKSVCKESLHTAADGKRYRTKIYNLDVIISVGYRVKSPIGTRFRQWANAVIKQYLLQGYSVNRHLIALQENMDKRMTRIEDTQAKQQQQLDFFIRTSTPPAEMVFFEGDFYTARVALENLVRTANHRVIIIDGYVSSLTLSVLDVRKPEVSAIVYTAGVGQGMQRLMGEHDRLFPDNHIDIRKWRNESHDRWLIIDDSLYHCGHSLNANGGHKISAITLMGTSPEVILSKVE
;
A
#
# COMPACT_ATOMS: atom_id res chain seq x y z
N MET A 1 5.60 4.33 -31.40
CA MET A 1 5.64 5.65 -32.05
C MET A 1 4.28 6.29 -31.86
N ILE A 2 4.15 7.06 -30.77
CA ILE A 2 2.92 7.74 -30.38
C ILE A 2 2.96 9.08 -31.12
N MET A 3 2.11 9.26 -32.13
CA MET A 3 1.88 10.58 -32.72
C MET A 3 0.83 11.27 -31.86
N ALA A 4 1.31 12.13 -30.96
CA ALA A 4 0.50 13.18 -30.36
C ALA A 4 0.03 14.09 -31.50
N ASN A 5 -1.27 14.34 -31.59
CA ASN A 5 -1.79 15.40 -32.43
C ASN A 5 -2.23 16.52 -31.50
N ASP A 6 -1.49 17.62 -31.59
CA ASP A 6 -1.58 18.79 -30.72
C ASP A 6 -2.93 19.48 -30.83
N ASN A 7 -3.73 19.34 -29.77
CA ASN A 7 -4.77 20.30 -29.44
C ASN A 7 -4.08 21.58 -28.96
N ASN A 8 -3.86 22.53 -29.87
CA ASN A 8 -3.43 23.87 -29.50
C ASN A 8 -4.58 24.86 -29.74
N ILE A 9 -5.53 24.88 -28.80
CA ILE A 9 -6.43 26.03 -28.62
C ILE A 9 -5.95 26.72 -27.34
N GLN A 10 -5.12 27.75 -27.50
CA GLN A 10 -4.80 28.67 -26.42
C GLN A 10 -6.04 29.52 -26.11
N PRO A 11 -6.43 29.69 -24.83
CA PRO A 11 -7.51 30.59 -24.48
C PRO A 11 -6.99 32.02 -24.55
N VAL A 12 -7.35 32.75 -25.61
CA VAL A 12 -7.18 34.20 -25.65
C VAL A 12 -8.33 34.80 -24.85
N ALA A 13 -8.00 35.41 -23.73
CA ALA A 13 -8.90 36.26 -22.96
C ALA A 13 -9.15 37.56 -23.74
N ASP A 14 -10.27 37.62 -24.46
CA ASP A 14 -11.02 38.86 -24.69
C ASP A 14 -12.50 38.49 -24.89
N ASP A 15 -13.37 39.12 -24.10
CA ASP A 15 -14.82 38.88 -24.13
C ASP A 15 -15.37 39.30 -25.49
N SER A 16 -16.06 38.38 -26.17
CA SER A 16 -16.85 38.56 -27.43
C SER A 16 -16.12 38.30 -28.75
N GLN A 17 -15.78 37.04 -29.09
CA GLN A 17 -15.52 36.67 -30.50
C GLN A 17 -16.11 35.29 -30.91
N ILE A 18 -17.16 35.39 -31.73
CA ILE A 18 -17.63 34.60 -32.89
C ILE A 18 -17.12 33.14 -33.01
N VAL A 19 -18.04 32.17 -32.91
CA VAL A 19 -17.86 30.79 -33.41
C VAL A 19 -18.59 30.64 -34.75
N LEU A 20 -17.85 30.33 -35.82
CA LEU A 20 -18.38 29.98 -37.14
C LEU A 20 -18.94 28.54 -37.12
N TYR A 21 -20.21 28.34 -37.47
CA TYR A 21 -20.71 27.02 -37.87
C TYR A 21 -20.69 26.90 -39.39
N GLN A 22 -19.83 26.04 -39.95
CA GLN A 22 -19.82 25.74 -41.38
C GLN A 22 -19.84 24.23 -41.66
N PRO A 23 -20.94 23.74 -42.25
CA PRO A 23 -20.90 22.53 -43.06
C PRO A 23 -20.40 22.83 -44.48
N ASP A 24 -20.81 23.96 -45.09
CA ASP A 24 -20.53 24.31 -46.51
C ASP A 24 -20.41 25.86 -46.72
N ASP A 25 -19.57 26.56 -45.96
CA ASP A 25 -19.19 27.97 -46.21
C ASP A 25 -20.27 29.10 -46.16
N SER A 26 -21.55 28.81 -45.85
CA SER A 26 -22.67 29.73 -46.22
C SER A 26 -23.37 30.55 -45.12
N ILE A 27 -23.02 30.43 -43.84
CA ILE A 27 -23.62 31.25 -42.76
C ILE A 27 -22.54 31.72 -41.79
N ARG A 28 -22.49 33.03 -41.53
CA ARG A 28 -21.63 33.66 -40.51
C ARG A 28 -22.54 34.25 -39.44
N LEU A 29 -22.59 33.61 -38.27
CA LEU A 29 -23.38 34.07 -37.14
C LEU A 29 -22.45 34.56 -36.04
N GLU A 30 -22.62 35.80 -35.60
CA GLU A 30 -21.98 36.27 -34.37
C GLU A 30 -22.74 35.68 -33.18
N VAL A 31 -22.05 34.95 -32.31
CA VAL A 31 -22.66 34.25 -31.17
C VAL A 31 -21.99 34.67 -29.87
N LYS A 32 -22.79 34.78 -28.81
CA LYS A 32 -22.26 35.05 -27.47
C LYS A 32 -21.93 33.74 -26.78
N LEU A 33 -20.67 33.57 -26.40
CA LEU A 33 -20.24 32.52 -25.48
C LEU A 33 -20.30 33.06 -24.05
N ASP A 34 -20.95 32.31 -23.16
CA ASP A 34 -21.01 32.64 -21.73
C ASP A 34 -21.31 31.37 -20.94
N GLN A 35 -20.57 31.13 -19.86
CA GLN A 35 -20.67 29.92 -19.02
C GLN A 35 -20.61 28.61 -19.82
N ASP A 36 -19.62 28.47 -20.70
CA ASP A 36 -19.39 27.28 -21.55
C ASP A 36 -20.58 26.87 -22.43
N THR A 37 -21.52 27.79 -22.69
CA THR A 37 -22.64 27.56 -23.60
C THR A 37 -22.82 28.71 -24.58
N VAL A 38 -23.49 28.41 -25.70
CA VAL A 38 -23.78 29.37 -26.77
C VAL A 38 -25.14 29.99 -26.52
N TRP A 39 -25.22 31.30 -26.64
CA TRP A 39 -26.46 32.06 -26.48
C TRP A 39 -26.86 32.75 -27.78
N LEU A 40 -28.10 32.54 -28.22
CA LEU A 40 -28.68 33.16 -29.42
C LEU A 40 -29.98 33.90 -29.11
N THR A 41 -30.18 35.02 -29.79
CA THR A 41 -31.48 35.68 -29.92
C THR A 41 -32.39 34.92 -30.88
N GLN A 42 -33.70 35.19 -30.84
CA GLN A 42 -34.63 34.66 -31.86
C GLN A 42 -34.27 35.10 -33.28
N ALA A 43 -33.71 36.30 -33.45
CA ALA A 43 -33.27 36.80 -34.75
C ALA A 43 -32.11 35.96 -35.30
N GLN A 44 -31.11 35.69 -34.47
CA GLN A 44 -29.99 34.82 -34.82
C GLN A 44 -30.44 33.38 -35.12
N MET A 45 -31.39 32.83 -34.36
CA MET A 45 -31.98 31.51 -34.67
C MET A 45 -32.78 31.49 -35.97
N THR A 46 -33.42 32.61 -36.33
CA THR A 46 -34.15 32.77 -37.59
C THR A 46 -33.18 32.68 -38.78
N GLU A 47 -32.03 33.35 -38.68
CA GLU A 47 -30.94 33.28 -39.66
C GLU A 47 -30.32 31.89 -39.72
N LEU A 48 -29.95 31.33 -38.56
CA LEU A 48 -29.32 30.01 -38.44
C LEU A 48 -30.16 28.92 -39.11
N PHE A 49 -31.45 28.83 -38.78
CA PHE A 49 -32.31 27.76 -39.28
C PHE A 49 -33.05 28.11 -40.58
N ARG A 50 -32.82 29.30 -41.14
CA ARG A 50 -33.50 29.83 -42.33
C ARG A 50 -35.02 29.63 -42.26
N THR A 51 -35.62 30.14 -41.20
CA THR A 51 -37.06 30.06 -40.96
C THR A 51 -37.62 31.44 -40.61
N THR A 52 -38.90 31.54 -40.21
CA THR A 52 -39.50 32.82 -39.80
C THR A 52 -39.40 33.01 -38.30
N ARG A 53 -39.33 34.26 -37.84
CA ARG A 53 -39.34 34.59 -36.41
C ARG A 53 -40.58 34.03 -35.70
N ASN A 54 -41.74 34.06 -36.36
CA ASN A 54 -42.98 33.47 -35.82
C ASN A 54 -42.84 31.97 -35.58
N ASN A 55 -42.16 31.25 -36.47
CA ASN A 55 -41.92 29.82 -36.31
C ASN A 55 -40.97 29.54 -35.13
N ILE A 56 -39.90 30.32 -34.97
CA ILE A 56 -39.01 30.25 -33.79
C ILE A 56 -39.78 30.51 -32.50
N THR A 57 -40.57 31.59 -32.43
CA THR A 57 -41.39 31.92 -31.26
C THR A 57 -42.38 30.81 -30.92
N MET A 58 -43.03 30.22 -31.93
CA MET A 58 -43.95 29.11 -31.74
C MET A 58 -43.24 27.90 -31.13
N HIS A 59 -42.06 27.51 -31.63
CA HIS A 59 -41.30 26.38 -31.11
C HIS A 59 -40.82 26.61 -29.67
N ILE A 60 -40.26 27.79 -29.37
CA ILE A 60 -39.83 28.15 -28.01
C ILE A 60 -41.02 28.09 -27.03
N ARG A 61 -42.17 28.66 -27.41
CA ARG A 61 -43.37 28.61 -26.58
C ARG A 61 -43.82 27.17 -26.31
N ASN A 62 -43.76 26.31 -27.32
CA ASN A 62 -44.15 24.90 -27.18
C ASN A 62 -43.17 24.14 -26.28
N ILE A 63 -41.86 24.36 -26.40
CA ILE A 63 -40.81 23.78 -25.53
C ILE A 63 -41.12 24.06 -24.06
N PHE A 64 -41.43 25.31 -23.71
CA PHE A 64 -41.76 25.67 -22.32
C PHE A 64 -43.14 25.18 -21.88
N LYS A 65 -44.14 25.23 -22.78
CA LYS A 65 -45.49 24.70 -22.48
C LYS A 65 -45.48 23.20 -22.21
N GLU A 66 -44.68 22.46 -22.96
CA GLU A 66 -44.49 21.02 -22.83
C GLU A 66 -43.54 20.66 -21.67
N LYS A 67 -42.93 21.65 -21.01
CA LYS A 67 -41.96 21.49 -19.93
C LYS A 67 -40.74 20.66 -20.33
N GLU A 68 -40.34 20.73 -21.60
CA GLU A 68 -39.09 20.11 -22.07
C GLU A 68 -37.88 20.83 -21.43
N LEU A 69 -37.98 22.16 -21.28
CA LEU A 69 -36.97 23.00 -20.62
C LEU A 69 -37.64 23.96 -19.65
N ASP A 70 -36.92 24.35 -18.58
CA ASP A 70 -37.34 25.39 -17.64
C ASP A 70 -36.85 26.76 -18.14
N GLU A 71 -37.78 27.69 -18.44
CA GLU A 71 -37.45 29.02 -18.97
C GLU A 71 -36.43 29.77 -18.09
N LYS A 72 -36.45 29.58 -16.76
CA LYS A 72 -35.55 30.30 -15.85
C LYS A 72 -34.09 29.87 -15.96
N SER A 73 -33.81 28.64 -16.42
CA SER A 73 -32.44 28.12 -16.55
C SER A 73 -31.86 28.34 -17.94
N VAL A 74 -32.72 28.45 -18.97
CA VAL A 74 -32.28 28.48 -20.38
C VAL A 74 -32.53 29.81 -21.10
N CYS A 75 -33.16 30.79 -20.45
CA CYS A 75 -33.43 32.11 -21.00
C CYS A 75 -32.92 33.21 -20.07
N LYS A 76 -32.28 34.24 -20.62
CA LYS A 76 -31.91 35.46 -19.88
C LYS A 76 -32.11 36.71 -20.71
N GLU A 77 -32.25 37.85 -20.04
CA GLU A 77 -32.34 39.17 -20.68
C GLU A 77 -30.94 39.68 -21.03
N SER A 78 -30.76 40.12 -22.27
CA SER A 78 -29.54 40.77 -22.76
C SER A 78 -29.84 42.21 -23.14
N LEU A 79 -28.92 43.13 -22.80
CA LEU A 79 -28.97 44.52 -23.23
C LEU A 79 -28.22 44.64 -24.56
N HIS A 80 -28.93 44.86 -25.66
CA HIS A 80 -28.34 45.23 -26.94
C HIS A 80 -28.42 46.75 -27.13
N THR A 81 -27.29 47.39 -27.47
CA THR A 81 -27.28 48.78 -27.93
C THR A 81 -27.44 48.76 -29.45
N ALA A 82 -28.54 49.31 -29.96
CA ALA A 82 -28.75 49.41 -31.41
C ALA A 82 -27.92 50.57 -32.00
N ALA A 83 -27.80 50.59 -33.33
CA ALA A 83 -27.04 51.61 -34.06
C ALA A 83 -27.56 53.05 -33.84
N ASP A 84 -28.76 53.21 -33.28
CA ASP A 84 -29.37 54.48 -32.89
C ASP A 84 -29.00 54.94 -31.46
N GLY A 85 -28.10 54.23 -30.78
CA GLY A 85 -27.64 54.52 -29.43
C GLY A 85 -28.62 54.10 -28.31
N LYS A 86 -29.76 53.48 -28.64
CA LYS A 86 -30.75 53.04 -27.65
C LYS A 86 -30.47 51.62 -27.17
N ARG A 87 -30.68 51.39 -25.88
CA ARG A 87 -30.57 50.06 -25.26
C ARG A 87 -31.92 49.35 -25.30
N TYR A 88 -31.96 48.20 -25.96
CA TYR A 88 -33.11 47.32 -26.02
C TYR A 88 -32.88 46.07 -25.16
N ARG A 89 -33.88 45.70 -24.37
CA ARG A 89 -33.91 44.41 -23.66
C ARG A 89 -34.37 43.33 -24.64
N THR A 90 -33.54 42.33 -24.87
CA THR A 90 -33.83 41.20 -25.75
C THR A 90 -33.53 39.89 -25.03
N LYS A 91 -34.47 38.94 -25.09
CA LYS A 91 -34.25 37.58 -24.60
C LYS A 91 -33.24 36.82 -25.47
N ILE A 92 -32.28 36.19 -24.82
CA ILE A 92 -31.35 35.23 -25.40
C ILE A 92 -31.57 33.84 -24.80
N TYR A 93 -31.31 32.82 -25.61
CA TYR A 93 -31.59 31.42 -25.30
C TYR A 93 -30.31 30.59 -25.44
N ASN A 94 -30.08 29.68 -24.50
CA ASN A 94 -28.88 28.85 -24.46
C ASN A 94 -28.90 27.72 -25.51
N LEU A 95 -27.82 26.94 -25.54
CA LEU A 95 -27.64 25.82 -26.47
C LEU A 95 -28.78 24.79 -26.42
N ASP A 96 -29.36 24.52 -25.25
CA ASP A 96 -30.44 23.53 -25.11
C ASP A 96 -31.68 23.94 -25.90
N VAL A 97 -32.09 25.21 -25.79
CA VAL A 97 -33.22 25.76 -26.58
C VAL A 97 -32.87 25.75 -28.07
N ILE A 98 -31.64 26.10 -28.44
CA ILE A 98 -31.19 26.12 -29.83
C ILE A 98 -31.27 24.71 -30.43
N ILE A 99 -30.85 23.69 -29.69
CA ILE A 99 -30.95 22.28 -30.08
C ILE A 99 -32.43 21.89 -30.23
N SER A 100 -33.26 22.11 -29.22
CA SER A 100 -34.69 21.75 -29.26
C SER A 100 -35.42 22.42 -30.43
N VAL A 101 -35.13 23.69 -30.71
CA VAL A 101 -35.66 24.39 -31.88
C VAL A 101 -35.13 23.78 -33.18
N GLY A 102 -33.82 23.52 -33.30
CA GLY A 102 -33.21 22.92 -34.49
C GLY A 102 -33.77 21.54 -34.84
N TYR A 103 -34.18 20.75 -33.84
CA TYR A 103 -34.87 19.48 -34.06
C TYR A 103 -36.31 19.66 -34.56
N ARG A 104 -37.01 20.72 -34.15
CA ARG A 104 -38.42 20.99 -34.50
C ARG A 104 -38.59 21.77 -35.82
N VAL A 105 -37.57 22.52 -36.26
CA VAL A 105 -37.63 23.29 -37.51
C VAL A 105 -37.53 22.40 -38.75
N LYS A 106 -38.51 22.52 -39.65
CA LYS A 106 -38.52 21.87 -40.96
C LYS A 106 -37.84 22.76 -42.01
N SER A 107 -36.51 22.72 -42.09
CA SER A 107 -35.72 23.37 -43.14
C SER A 107 -34.56 22.48 -43.59
N PRO A 108 -33.97 22.69 -44.79
CA PRO A 108 -32.76 21.98 -45.21
C PRO A 108 -31.61 22.13 -44.21
N ILE A 109 -31.49 23.30 -43.57
CA ILE A 109 -30.49 23.52 -42.52
C ILE A 109 -30.83 22.77 -41.25
N GLY A 110 -32.10 22.76 -40.82
CA GLY A 110 -32.54 21.92 -39.70
C GLY A 110 -32.23 20.44 -39.93
N THR A 111 -32.38 19.94 -41.16
CA THR A 111 -31.99 18.56 -41.51
C THR A 111 -30.49 18.32 -41.36
N ARG A 112 -29.65 19.22 -41.88
CA ARG A 112 -28.18 19.13 -41.74
C ARG A 112 -27.75 19.22 -40.28
N PHE A 113 -28.37 20.12 -39.51
CA PHE A 113 -28.15 20.25 -38.08
C PHE A 113 -28.44 18.95 -37.34
N ARG A 114 -29.59 18.31 -37.60
CA ARG A 114 -29.94 17.00 -37.01
C ARG A 114 -28.98 15.88 -37.42
N GLN A 115 -28.55 15.84 -38.68
CA GLN A 115 -27.56 14.88 -39.16
C GLN A 115 -26.23 15.04 -38.42
N TRP A 116 -25.75 16.28 -38.30
CA TRP A 116 -24.55 16.62 -37.55
C TRP A 116 -24.68 16.26 -36.07
N ALA A 117 -25.75 16.69 -35.41
CA ALA A 117 -25.99 16.42 -33.98
C ALA A 117 -26.05 14.90 -33.70
N ASN A 118 -26.74 14.14 -34.54
CA ASN A 118 -26.78 12.67 -34.41
C ASN A 118 -25.40 12.03 -34.62
N ALA A 119 -24.60 12.52 -35.56
CA ALA A 119 -23.24 12.03 -35.77
C ALA A 119 -22.34 12.29 -34.56
N VAL A 120 -22.42 13.50 -33.99
CA VAL A 120 -21.70 13.88 -32.77
C VAL A 120 -22.13 13.01 -31.59
N ILE A 121 -23.43 12.86 -31.33
CA ILE A 121 -23.96 12.00 -30.25
C ILE A 121 -23.46 10.55 -30.44
N LYS A 122 -23.55 10.00 -31.65
CA LYS A 122 -23.08 8.65 -31.95
C LYS A 122 -21.57 8.50 -31.68
N GLN A 123 -20.77 9.48 -32.07
CA GLN A 123 -19.33 9.48 -31.83
C GLN A 123 -19.02 9.48 -30.34
N TYR A 124 -19.63 10.38 -29.55
CA TYR A 124 -19.44 10.44 -28.11
C TYR A 124 -19.91 9.17 -27.39
N LEU A 125 -21.02 8.57 -27.81
CA LEU A 125 -21.48 7.29 -27.25
C LEU A 125 -20.49 6.15 -27.51
N LEU A 126 -19.93 6.06 -28.73
CA LEU A 126 -18.95 5.03 -29.08
C LEU A 126 -17.60 5.24 -28.36
N GLN A 127 -17.14 6.49 -28.28
CA GLN A 127 -15.94 6.84 -27.52
C GLN A 127 -16.14 6.56 -26.03
N GLY A 128 -17.27 6.98 -25.46
CA GLY A 128 -17.63 6.72 -24.06
C GLY A 128 -17.69 5.23 -23.75
N TYR A 129 -18.29 4.42 -24.63
CA TYR A 129 -18.28 2.96 -24.49
C TYR A 129 -16.86 2.37 -24.50
N SER A 130 -16.00 2.87 -25.39
CA SER A 130 -14.61 2.41 -25.52
C SER A 130 -13.77 2.78 -24.29
N VAL A 131 -13.91 4.02 -23.80
CA VAL A 131 -13.27 4.49 -22.57
C VAL A 131 -13.75 3.69 -21.38
N ASN A 132 -15.06 3.48 -21.25
CA ASN A 132 -15.62 2.69 -20.15
C ASN A 132 -15.11 1.25 -20.15
N ARG A 133 -15.05 0.60 -21.31
CA ARG A 133 -14.46 -0.74 -21.44
C ARG A 133 -13.00 -0.75 -21.02
N HIS A 134 -12.23 0.27 -21.40
CA HIS A 134 -10.83 0.38 -21.01
C HIS A 134 -10.67 0.57 -19.49
N LEU A 135 -11.51 1.40 -18.87
CA LEU A 135 -11.51 1.61 -17.42
C LEU A 135 -11.84 0.34 -16.65
N ILE A 136 -12.84 -0.44 -17.09
CA ILE A 136 -13.18 -1.73 -16.48
C ILE A 136 -11.99 -2.69 -16.56
N ALA A 137 -11.34 -2.79 -17.72
CA ALA A 137 -10.16 -3.65 -17.88
C ALA A 137 -8.97 -3.20 -17.01
N LEU A 138 -8.76 -1.90 -16.84
CA LEU A 138 -7.75 -1.37 -15.93
C LEU A 138 -8.05 -1.73 -14.48
N GLN A 139 -9.31 -1.61 -14.05
CA GLN A 139 -9.75 -1.97 -12.71
C GLN A 139 -9.48 -3.45 -12.41
N GLU A 140 -9.91 -4.36 -13.29
CA GLU A 140 -9.65 -5.80 -13.12
C GLU A 140 -8.15 -6.14 -13.04
N ASN A 141 -7.32 -5.44 -13.81
CA ASN A 141 -5.87 -5.63 -13.78
C ASN A 141 -5.26 -5.08 -12.48
N MET A 142 -5.76 -3.97 -11.95
CA MET A 142 -5.33 -3.43 -10.66
C MET A 142 -5.70 -4.38 -9.52
N ASP A 143 -6.93 -4.92 -9.51
CA ASP A 143 -7.38 -5.86 -8.48
C ASP A 143 -6.48 -7.10 -8.45
N LYS A 144 -6.17 -7.69 -9.62
CA LYS A 144 -5.23 -8.82 -9.72
C LYS A 144 -3.83 -8.49 -9.21
N ARG A 145 -3.34 -7.27 -9.45
CA ARG A 145 -2.03 -6.82 -8.94
C ARG A 145 -2.07 -6.63 -7.44
N MET A 146 -3.17 -6.10 -6.89
CA MET A 146 -3.35 -5.89 -5.47
C MET A 146 -3.31 -7.21 -4.71
N THR A 147 -4.07 -8.21 -5.16
CA THR A 147 -4.05 -9.55 -4.55
C THR A 147 -2.65 -10.16 -4.54
N ARG A 148 -1.88 -10.01 -5.63
CA ARG A 148 -0.48 -10.49 -5.67
C ARG A 148 0.43 -9.76 -4.69
N ILE A 149 0.22 -8.46 -4.48
CA ILE A 149 0.98 -7.68 -3.50
C ILE A 149 0.64 -8.14 -2.09
N GLU A 150 -0.65 -8.32 -1.77
CA GLU A 150 -1.12 -8.83 -0.48
C GLU A 150 -0.52 -10.22 -0.18
N ASP A 151 -0.55 -11.14 -1.15
CA ASP A 151 0.07 -12.47 -1.03
C ASP A 151 1.57 -12.39 -0.79
N THR A 152 2.26 -11.47 -1.47
CA THR A 152 3.71 -11.28 -1.32
C THR A 152 4.04 -10.70 0.05
N GLN A 153 3.26 -9.72 0.52
CA GLN A 153 3.41 -9.12 1.84
C GLN A 153 3.16 -10.16 2.94
N ALA A 154 2.13 -10.99 2.80
CA ALA A 154 1.86 -12.07 3.75
C ALA A 154 3.03 -13.05 3.85
N LYS A 155 3.63 -13.43 2.71
CA LYS A 155 4.83 -14.28 2.68
C LYS A 155 6.05 -13.60 3.32
N GLN A 156 6.27 -12.32 3.05
CA GLN A 156 7.36 -11.55 3.65
C GLN A 156 7.18 -11.43 5.17
N GLN A 157 5.96 -11.19 5.65
CA GLN A 157 5.66 -11.13 7.09
C GLN A 157 5.95 -12.47 7.76
N GLN A 158 5.55 -13.59 7.14
CA GLN A 158 5.86 -14.93 7.67
C GLN A 158 7.37 -15.19 7.73
N GLN A 159 8.14 -14.75 6.73
CA GLN A 159 9.60 -14.86 6.73
C GLN A 159 10.23 -13.98 7.82
N LEU A 160 9.71 -12.77 8.03
CA LEU A 160 10.17 -11.87 9.09
C LEU A 160 9.89 -12.46 10.47
N ASP A 161 8.68 -12.96 10.71
CA ASP A 161 8.29 -13.62 11.96
C ASP A 161 9.17 -14.84 12.24
N PHE A 162 9.49 -15.63 11.21
CA PHE A 162 10.45 -16.73 11.31
C PHE A 162 11.86 -16.24 11.68
N PHE A 163 12.34 -15.16 11.06
CA PHE A 163 13.65 -14.60 11.35
C PHE A 163 13.74 -14.02 12.76
N ILE A 164 12.71 -13.31 13.23
CA ILE A 164 12.62 -12.78 14.59
C ILE A 164 12.70 -13.93 15.61
N ARG A 165 11.98 -15.03 15.36
CA ARG A 165 12.01 -16.22 16.23
C ARG A 165 13.37 -16.94 16.22
N THR A 166 14.14 -16.84 15.14
CA THR A 166 15.40 -17.59 14.99
C THR A 166 16.66 -16.77 15.29
N SER A 167 16.60 -15.43 15.27
CA SER A 167 17.79 -14.57 15.30
C SER A 167 18.02 -13.82 16.60
N THR A 168 17.02 -13.71 17.47
CA THR A 168 17.20 -13.21 18.84
C THR A 168 16.63 -14.26 19.78
N PRO A 169 17.44 -14.87 20.66
CA PRO A 169 16.90 -15.76 21.67
C PRO A 169 15.81 -15.01 22.45
N PRO A 170 14.62 -15.62 22.67
CA PRO A 170 13.56 -14.98 23.42
C PRO A 170 14.09 -14.51 24.78
N ALA A 171 13.75 -13.28 25.19
CA ALA A 171 14.17 -12.74 26.49
C ALA A 171 13.74 -13.64 27.66
N GLU A 172 12.66 -14.39 27.48
CA GLU A 172 12.13 -15.36 28.43
C GLU A 172 11.65 -16.61 27.68
N MET A 173 12.07 -17.78 28.16
CA MET A 173 11.60 -19.08 27.69
C MET A 173 11.08 -19.88 28.88
N VAL A 174 9.83 -20.33 28.80
CA VAL A 174 9.18 -21.15 29.84
C VAL A 174 8.91 -22.53 29.27
N PHE A 175 9.26 -23.57 30.03
CA PHE A 175 9.08 -24.97 29.65
C PHE A 175 8.21 -25.67 30.70
N PHE A 176 7.24 -26.48 30.24
CA PHE A 176 6.33 -27.23 31.10
C PHE A 176 6.74 -28.70 31.21
N GLU A 177 6.10 -29.44 32.11
CA GLU A 177 6.33 -30.88 32.25
C GLU A 177 6.02 -31.61 30.94
N GLY A 178 7.02 -32.33 30.41
CA GLY A 178 6.96 -33.00 29.10
C GLY A 178 7.74 -32.31 27.98
N ASP A 179 8.16 -31.04 28.16
CA ASP A 179 8.84 -30.24 27.12
C ASP A 179 10.37 -30.44 27.06
N PHE A 180 10.87 -31.60 27.49
CA PHE A 180 12.32 -31.85 27.64
C PHE A 180 13.11 -31.63 26.33
N TYR A 181 12.55 -32.05 25.20
CA TYR A 181 13.18 -31.86 23.90
C TYR A 181 13.21 -30.37 23.50
N THR A 182 12.11 -29.65 23.74
CA THR A 182 12.00 -28.22 23.47
C THR A 182 13.01 -27.41 24.29
N ALA A 183 13.14 -27.71 25.59
CA ALA A 183 14.12 -27.09 26.46
C ALA A 183 15.56 -27.35 26.01
N ARG A 184 15.85 -28.60 25.60
CA ARG A 184 17.17 -28.98 25.06
C ARG A 184 17.50 -28.19 23.79
N VAL A 185 16.58 -28.14 22.82
CA VAL A 185 16.79 -27.45 21.54
C VAL A 185 16.97 -25.95 21.74
N ALA A 186 16.19 -25.34 22.64
CA ALA A 186 16.32 -23.93 22.98
C ALA A 186 17.73 -23.61 23.52
N LEU A 187 18.25 -24.47 24.39
CA LEU A 187 19.59 -24.34 24.95
C LEU A 187 20.69 -24.50 23.90
N GLU A 188 20.56 -25.46 22.99
CA GLU A 188 21.51 -25.62 21.87
C GLU A 188 21.51 -24.41 20.95
N ASN A 189 20.34 -23.89 20.64
CA ASN A 189 20.23 -22.73 19.76
C ASN A 189 20.87 -21.51 20.40
N LEU A 190 20.73 -21.33 21.72
CA LEU A 190 21.47 -20.32 22.48
C LEU A 190 22.99 -20.52 22.36
N VAL A 191 23.49 -21.75 22.54
CA VAL A 191 24.93 -22.02 22.43
C VAL A 191 25.45 -21.81 21.00
N ARG A 192 24.65 -22.13 19.98
CA ARG A 192 24.99 -21.91 18.55
C ARG A 192 25.12 -20.43 18.18
N THR A 193 24.46 -19.52 18.90
CA THR A 193 24.54 -18.08 18.59
C THR A 193 25.87 -17.46 19.02
N ALA A 194 26.62 -18.10 19.91
CA ALA A 194 27.90 -17.62 20.42
C ALA A 194 28.92 -17.35 19.29
N ASN A 195 29.73 -16.30 19.47
CA ASN A 195 30.80 -15.91 18.55
C ASN A 195 32.18 -15.92 19.21
N HIS A 196 32.26 -15.83 20.53
CA HIS A 196 33.51 -15.69 21.28
C HIS A 196 33.61 -16.67 22.45
N ARG A 197 32.59 -16.72 23.32
CA ARG A 197 32.63 -17.57 24.53
C ARG A 197 31.28 -18.11 24.94
N VAL A 198 31.31 -19.30 25.55
CA VAL A 198 30.19 -19.89 26.28
C VAL A 198 30.69 -20.29 27.67
N ILE A 199 30.02 -19.80 28.72
CA ILE A 199 30.34 -20.18 30.10
C ILE A 199 29.10 -20.77 30.77
N ILE A 200 29.24 -21.95 31.36
CA ILE A 200 28.21 -22.58 32.19
C ILE A 200 28.64 -22.51 33.65
N ILE A 201 27.73 -22.12 34.53
CA ILE A 201 27.90 -22.17 35.98
C ILE A 201 26.80 -23.08 36.53
N ASP A 202 27.16 -24.31 36.87
CA ASP A 202 26.20 -25.33 37.34
C ASP A 202 26.86 -26.29 38.33
N GLY A 203 26.15 -26.58 39.43
CA GLY A 203 26.59 -27.54 40.44
C GLY A 203 26.49 -29.00 39.99
N TYR A 204 25.76 -29.26 38.90
CA TYR A 204 25.52 -30.62 38.39
C TYR A 204 25.93 -30.72 36.92
N VAL A 205 27.17 -31.14 36.68
CA VAL A 205 27.72 -31.35 35.34
C VAL A 205 27.72 -32.83 35.00
N SER A 206 27.23 -33.18 33.81
CA SER A 206 27.25 -34.54 33.26
C SER A 206 27.60 -34.51 31.77
N SER A 207 27.69 -35.69 31.13
CA SER A 207 27.89 -35.79 29.68
C SER A 207 26.82 -35.05 28.87
N LEU A 208 25.58 -34.94 29.40
CA LEU A 208 24.52 -34.17 28.76
C LEU A 208 24.83 -32.67 28.74
N THR A 209 25.39 -32.13 29.82
CA THR A 209 25.85 -30.73 29.87
C THR A 209 26.90 -30.45 28.80
N LEU A 210 27.87 -31.36 28.63
CA LEU A 210 28.93 -31.23 27.63
C LEU A 210 28.37 -31.28 26.20
N SER A 211 27.41 -32.19 25.96
CA SER A 211 26.76 -32.29 24.65
C SER A 211 26.01 -31.02 24.22
N VAL A 212 25.60 -30.16 25.17
CA VAL A 212 25.04 -28.85 24.85
C VAL A 212 26.13 -27.92 24.34
N LEU A 213 27.29 -27.92 24.99
CA LEU A 213 28.44 -27.10 24.59
C LEU A 213 29.05 -27.57 23.27
N ASP A 214 28.89 -28.86 22.93
CA ASP A 214 29.45 -29.41 21.71
C ASP A 214 28.83 -28.85 20.42
N VAL A 215 27.65 -28.24 20.49
CA VAL A 215 26.99 -27.64 19.32
C VAL A 215 27.50 -26.24 18.96
N ARG A 216 28.44 -25.69 19.76
CA ARG A 216 29.05 -24.37 19.51
C ARG A 216 29.89 -24.37 18.23
N LYS A 217 30.19 -23.18 17.71
CA LYS A 217 31.14 -23.03 16.60
C LYS A 217 32.55 -23.42 17.06
N PRO A 218 33.39 -24.06 16.22
CA PRO A 218 34.72 -24.56 16.63
C PRO A 218 35.64 -23.51 17.27
N GLU A 219 35.55 -22.26 16.81
CA GLU A 219 36.37 -21.13 17.29
C GLU A 219 35.94 -20.62 18.69
N VAL A 220 34.78 -21.04 19.18
CA VAL A 220 34.17 -20.50 20.41
C VAL A 220 34.70 -21.24 21.63
N SER A 221 35.27 -20.48 22.55
CA SER A 221 35.75 -21.00 23.84
C SER A 221 34.60 -21.49 24.72
N ALA A 222 34.79 -22.58 25.45
CA ALA A 222 33.82 -23.10 26.41
C ALA A 222 34.45 -23.33 27.79
N ILE A 223 33.81 -22.81 28.83
CA ILE A 223 34.23 -22.98 30.23
C ILE A 223 33.04 -23.45 31.07
N VAL A 224 33.27 -24.41 31.96
CA VAL A 224 32.29 -24.89 32.94
C VAL A 224 32.82 -24.64 34.35
N TYR A 225 32.10 -23.83 35.13
CA TYR A 225 32.31 -23.66 36.55
C TYR A 225 31.36 -24.58 37.34
N THR A 226 31.91 -25.40 38.23
CA THR A 226 31.15 -26.36 39.03
C THR A 226 31.68 -26.55 40.45
N ALA A 227 30.92 -27.25 41.30
CA ALA A 227 31.24 -27.46 42.71
C ALA A 227 32.51 -28.30 42.95
N GLY A 228 32.80 -29.25 42.06
CA GLY A 228 33.91 -30.17 42.26
C GLY A 228 34.51 -30.70 40.96
N VAL A 229 35.84 -30.72 40.92
CA VAL A 229 36.67 -31.24 39.81
C VAL A 229 37.47 -32.48 40.24
N GLY A 230 36.84 -33.36 41.03
CA GLY A 230 37.46 -34.60 41.53
C GLY A 230 37.71 -35.64 40.44
N GLN A 231 38.21 -36.83 40.83
CA GLN A 231 38.60 -37.89 39.87
C GLN A 231 37.49 -38.28 38.88
N GLY A 232 36.24 -38.34 39.32
CA GLY A 232 35.11 -38.67 38.44
C GLY A 232 34.91 -37.63 37.32
N MET A 233 35.04 -36.35 37.66
CA MET A 233 34.94 -35.26 36.69
C MET A 233 36.13 -35.28 35.72
N GLN A 234 37.34 -35.50 36.23
CA GLN A 234 38.53 -35.63 35.37
C GLN A 234 38.41 -36.78 34.37
N ARG A 235 37.82 -37.92 34.78
CA ARG A 235 37.53 -39.02 33.85
C ARG A 235 36.51 -38.62 32.79
N LEU A 236 35.42 -37.96 33.18
CA LEU A 236 34.42 -37.46 32.23
C LEU A 236 35.04 -36.52 31.19
N MET A 237 35.90 -35.58 31.63
CA MET A 237 36.61 -34.69 30.71
C MET A 237 37.58 -35.44 29.80
N GLY A 238 38.36 -36.37 30.35
CA GLY A 238 39.29 -37.16 29.54
C GLY A 238 38.59 -38.03 28.49
N GLU A 239 37.40 -38.56 28.81
CA GLU A 239 36.57 -39.27 27.82
C GLU A 239 36.00 -38.33 26.75
N HIS A 240 35.54 -37.14 27.16
CA HIS A 240 35.03 -36.12 26.24
C HIS A 240 36.11 -35.62 25.28
N ASP A 241 37.27 -35.19 25.79
CA ASP A 241 38.39 -34.71 24.97
C ASP A 241 38.89 -35.77 23.98
N ARG A 242 38.80 -37.05 24.34
CA ARG A 242 39.14 -38.16 23.44
C ARG A 242 38.13 -38.31 22.30
N LEU A 243 36.85 -38.08 22.56
CA LEU A 243 35.77 -38.17 21.56
C LEU A 243 35.68 -36.91 20.69
N PHE A 244 36.01 -35.74 21.24
CA PHE A 244 35.88 -34.43 20.61
C PHE A 244 37.19 -33.62 20.73
N PRO A 245 38.29 -34.09 20.10
CA PRO A 245 39.62 -33.48 20.27
C PRO A 245 39.69 -32.02 19.81
N ASP A 246 38.88 -31.64 18.84
CA ASP A 246 38.83 -30.27 18.29
C ASP A 246 37.85 -29.36 19.06
N ASN A 247 37.20 -29.85 20.12
CA ASN A 247 36.13 -29.14 20.82
C ASN A 247 36.31 -29.13 22.34
N HIS A 248 37.54 -28.90 22.79
CA HIS A 248 37.92 -28.90 24.20
C HIS A 248 37.08 -27.95 25.06
N ILE A 249 36.67 -28.42 26.24
CA ILE A 249 35.90 -27.65 27.24
C ILE A 249 36.74 -27.54 28.51
N ASP A 250 37.02 -26.30 28.94
CA ASP A 250 37.74 -26.06 30.21
C ASP A 250 36.78 -26.25 31.39
N ILE A 251 37.24 -26.92 32.45
CA ILE A 251 36.45 -27.13 33.66
C ILE A 251 37.17 -26.59 34.88
N ARG A 252 36.46 -25.77 35.65
CA ARG A 252 36.99 -25.06 36.80
C ARG A 252 36.12 -25.27 38.02
N LYS A 253 36.76 -25.38 39.17
CA LYS A 253 36.06 -25.30 40.45
C LYS A 253 35.76 -23.84 40.72
N TRP A 254 34.51 -23.49 41.02
CA TRP A 254 34.16 -22.13 41.41
C TRP A 254 34.74 -21.78 42.79
N ARG A 255 35.02 -20.49 43.05
CA ARG A 255 35.45 -20.01 44.37
C ARG A 255 34.31 -19.92 45.36
N ASN A 256 33.18 -19.35 44.93
CA ASN A 256 31.94 -19.28 45.71
C ASN A 256 30.86 -20.11 45.01
N GLU A 257 30.16 -20.93 45.79
CA GLU A 257 29.05 -21.74 45.30
C GLU A 257 27.87 -20.87 44.86
N SER A 258 27.34 -21.15 43.67
CA SER A 258 26.08 -20.58 43.20
C SER A 258 24.95 -21.58 43.38
N HIS A 259 23.85 -21.16 43.99
CA HIS A 259 22.61 -21.95 44.05
C HIS A 259 21.88 -22.00 42.70
N ASP A 260 21.95 -20.89 41.97
CA ASP A 260 21.34 -20.74 40.65
C ASP A 260 22.29 -21.16 39.55
N ARG A 261 21.72 -21.48 38.38
CA ARG A 261 22.48 -21.89 37.20
C ARG A 261 22.53 -20.73 36.24
N TRP A 262 23.72 -20.49 35.72
CA TRP A 262 23.95 -19.39 34.81
C TRP A 262 24.54 -19.92 33.51
N LEU A 263 24.08 -19.35 32.40
CA LEU A 263 24.64 -19.53 31.08
C LEU A 263 25.05 -18.17 30.55
N ILE A 264 26.30 -18.03 30.13
CA ILE A 264 26.83 -16.82 29.52
C ILE A 264 27.12 -17.13 28.06
N ILE A 265 26.59 -16.32 27.16
CA ILE A 265 26.85 -16.37 25.72
C ILE A 265 27.43 -15.02 25.32
N ASP A 266 28.72 -14.99 24.99
CA ASP A 266 29.49 -13.77 24.71
C ASP A 266 29.35 -12.75 25.86
N ASP A 267 28.59 -11.68 25.66
CA ASP A 267 28.32 -10.61 26.64
C ASP A 267 26.92 -10.70 27.28
N SER A 268 26.14 -11.73 26.95
CA SER A 268 24.78 -11.95 27.45
C SER A 268 24.79 -12.94 28.62
N LEU A 269 24.12 -12.59 29.72
CA LEU A 269 23.94 -13.43 30.90
C LEU A 269 22.52 -14.00 30.94
N TYR A 270 22.39 -15.31 31.09
CA TYR A 270 21.10 -16.00 31.23
C TYR A 270 21.00 -16.68 32.60
N HIS A 271 19.87 -16.51 33.26
CA HIS A 271 19.48 -17.30 34.42
C HIS A 271 18.73 -18.55 33.96
N CYS A 272 19.11 -19.71 34.51
CA CYS A 272 18.49 -20.99 34.20
C CYS A 272 17.88 -21.59 35.47
N GLY A 273 16.54 -21.72 35.49
CA GLY A 273 15.80 -22.32 36.59
C GLY A 273 15.98 -23.84 36.73
N HIS A 274 16.73 -24.47 35.82
CA HIS A 274 17.05 -25.88 35.83
C HIS A 274 18.53 -26.10 35.53
N SER A 275 19.05 -27.27 35.91
CA SER A 275 20.40 -27.67 35.51
C SER A 275 20.49 -27.84 33.99
N LEU A 276 21.64 -27.48 33.45
CA LEU A 276 21.94 -27.49 32.02
C LEU A 276 22.24 -28.89 31.49
N ASN A 277 22.09 -29.91 32.33
CA ASN A 277 22.17 -31.33 32.00
C ASN A 277 20.91 -31.88 31.27
N ALA A 278 20.17 -31.03 30.57
CA ALA A 278 18.89 -31.34 29.93
C ALA A 278 17.71 -31.66 30.87
N ASN A 279 17.76 -31.24 32.15
CA ASN A 279 16.64 -31.40 33.08
C ASN A 279 15.48 -30.40 32.85
N GLY A 280 15.62 -29.44 31.94
CA GLY A 280 14.54 -28.53 31.56
C GLY A 280 13.34 -29.29 31.01
N GLY A 281 12.12 -28.89 31.37
CA GLY A 281 10.89 -29.56 30.91
C GLY A 281 10.56 -30.89 31.60
N HIS A 282 11.36 -31.37 32.57
CA HIS A 282 10.91 -32.42 33.51
C HIS A 282 9.99 -31.87 34.59
N LYS A 283 10.13 -30.57 34.89
CA LYS A 283 9.26 -29.76 35.73
C LYS A 283 9.19 -28.36 35.12
N ILE A 284 8.24 -27.55 35.57
CA ILE A 284 8.13 -26.15 35.15
C ILE A 284 9.46 -25.44 35.42
N SER A 285 10.03 -24.83 34.39
CA SER A 285 11.33 -24.17 34.48
C SER A 285 11.45 -23.09 33.41
N ALA A 286 12.40 -22.18 33.58
CA ALA A 286 12.60 -21.07 32.64
C ALA A 286 14.07 -20.77 32.40
N ILE A 287 14.35 -20.20 31.23
CA ILE A 287 15.61 -19.54 30.89
C ILE A 287 15.29 -18.08 30.60
N THR A 288 15.97 -17.17 31.30
CA THR A 288 15.70 -15.73 31.22
C THR A 288 16.98 -14.96 30.94
N LEU A 289 16.93 -14.06 29.96
CA LEU A 289 18.01 -13.11 29.69
C LEU A 289 18.03 -12.04 30.79
N MET A 290 19.19 -11.87 31.42
CA MET A 290 19.40 -10.88 32.46
C MET A 290 19.86 -9.55 31.83
N GLY A 291 19.36 -8.43 32.36
CA GLY A 291 19.84 -7.09 31.98
C GLY A 291 21.19 -6.71 32.61
N THR A 292 21.80 -7.59 33.40
CA THR A 292 23.05 -7.36 34.12
C THR A 292 24.23 -7.96 33.37
N SER A 293 25.39 -7.30 33.42
CA SER A 293 26.63 -7.80 32.81
C SER A 293 27.07 -9.15 33.40
N PRO A 294 27.57 -10.10 32.58
CA PRO A 294 28.15 -11.36 33.04
C PRO A 294 29.24 -11.21 34.11
N GLU A 295 30.01 -10.12 34.04
CA GLU A 295 31.15 -9.86 34.93
C GLU A 295 30.75 -9.75 36.41
N VAL A 296 29.49 -9.36 36.68
CA VAL A 296 28.94 -9.31 38.05
C VAL A 296 28.93 -10.69 38.69
N ILE A 297 28.59 -11.74 37.93
CA ILE A 297 28.59 -13.12 38.40
C ILE A 297 30.00 -13.71 38.34
N LEU A 298 30.73 -13.51 37.24
CA LEU A 298 32.08 -14.06 37.08
C LEU A 298 33.02 -13.59 38.19
N SER A 299 32.97 -12.31 38.59
CA SER A 299 33.79 -11.78 39.70
C SER A 299 33.59 -12.48 41.05
N LYS A 300 32.51 -13.26 41.21
CA LYS A 300 32.24 -14.06 42.42
C LYS A 300 32.59 -15.53 42.25
N VAL A 301 32.59 -16.04 41.02
CA VAL A 301 32.75 -17.46 40.69
C VAL A 301 34.20 -17.79 40.34
N GLU A 302 34.93 -16.85 39.71
CA GLU A 302 36.36 -16.96 39.38
C GLU A 302 37.30 -16.79 40.58
#